data_AF-A0A9N9IUI0-F1
#
_entry.id   AF-A0A9N9IUI0-F1
#
_cell.length_a   1.000
_cell.length_b   1.000
_cell.length_c   1.000
_cell.angle_alpha   90.00
_cell.angle_beta   90.00
_cell.angle_gamma   90.00
#
_symmetry.space_group_name_H-M   'P 1'
#
loop_
_entity.id
_entity.type
_entity.pdbx_description
1 polymer ?
#
loop_
_entity_poly.entity_id
_entity_poly.type
_entity_poly.pdbx_seq_one_letter_code
_entity_poly.pdbx_strand_id
1 'polypeptide(L)' 'MTSIISTKPTRKSQSSRKGKKAWRKNVNITDLEKTLEGIRAEERTFGRRIYDLPDEKIFTIDTTGDIN' A
#
# COMPACT_ATOMS: atom_id res chain seq x y z
N MET A 1 -16.40 63.04 -8.15
CA MET A 1 -16.01 61.80 -8.84
C MET A 1 -14.92 61.11 -8.04
N THR A 2 -15.27 60.35 -7.00
CA THR A 2 -14.30 59.51 -6.29
C THR A 2 -14.99 58.21 -5.90
N SER A 3 -14.68 57.17 -6.65
CA SER A 3 -15.14 55.80 -6.41
C SER A 3 -14.37 55.21 -5.22
N ILE A 4 -15.10 54.89 -4.16
CA ILE A 4 -14.64 54.00 -3.10
C ILE A 4 -14.41 52.60 -3.69
N ILE A 5 -13.15 52.22 -3.83
CA ILE A 5 -12.73 50.90 -4.29
C ILE A 5 -13.09 49.89 -3.20
N SER A 6 -14.17 49.14 -3.41
CA SER A 6 -14.56 48.02 -2.55
C SER A 6 -13.59 46.87 -2.75
N THR A 7 -12.62 46.72 -1.85
CA THR A 7 -11.72 45.56 -1.78
C THR A 7 -12.49 44.36 -1.22
N LYS A 8 -13.29 43.70 -2.07
CA LYS A 8 -13.89 42.41 -1.70
C LYS A 8 -12.76 41.40 -1.42
N PRO A 9 -12.78 40.68 -0.28
CA PRO A 9 -11.78 39.65 0.00
C PRO A 9 -11.89 38.56 -1.06
N THR A 10 -10.76 38.23 -1.69
CA THR A 10 -10.67 37.17 -2.67
C THR A 10 -10.95 35.83 -1.99
N ARG A 11 -12.13 35.26 -2.24
CA ARG A 11 -12.43 33.89 -1.79
C ARG A 11 -11.49 32.95 -2.55
N LYS A 12 -10.68 32.18 -1.82
CA LYS A 12 -9.85 31.11 -2.39
C LYS A 12 -10.76 30.20 -3.22
N SER A 13 -10.37 29.94 -4.46
CA SER A 13 -11.04 28.98 -5.33
C SER A 13 -11.16 27.65 -4.59
N GLN A 14 -12.39 27.25 -4.26
CA GLN A 14 -12.63 25.94 -3.66
C GLN A 14 -12.32 24.91 -4.74
N SER A 15 -11.19 24.22 -4.60
CA SER A 15 -10.77 23.25 -5.59
C SER A 15 -11.85 22.18 -5.72
N SER A 16 -12.31 21.97 -6.95
CA SER A 16 -13.41 21.06 -7.24
C SER A 16 -13.07 19.67 -6.73
N ARG A 17 -13.95 19.11 -5.89
CA ARG A 17 -13.82 17.72 -5.40
C ARG A 17 -13.88 16.69 -6.54
N LYS A 18 -14.20 17.10 -7.78
CA LYS A 18 -14.22 16.23 -8.97
C LYS A 18 -12.85 15.57 -9.21
N GLY A 19 -11.75 16.33 -9.14
CA GLY A 19 -10.39 15.78 -9.36
C GLY A 19 -9.97 14.81 -8.27
N LYS A 20 -10.15 15.19 -6.99
CA LYS A 20 -9.79 14.33 -5.84
C LYS A 20 -10.67 13.08 -5.74
N LYS A 21 -11.98 13.18 -6.01
CA LYS A 21 -12.87 12.00 -6.04
C LYS A 21 -12.53 11.06 -7.19
N ALA A 22 -12.20 11.58 -8.38
CA ALA A 22 -11.78 10.77 -9.52
C ALA A 22 -10.49 10.01 -9.20
N TRP A 23 -9.50 10.66 -8.60
CA TRP A 23 -8.27 10.00 -8.18
C TRP A 23 -8.56 8.89 -7.17
N ARG A 24 -9.32 9.16 -6.11
CA ARG A 24 -9.69 8.15 -5.09
C ARG A 24 -10.37 6.90 -5.67
N LYS A 25 -11.09 7.02 -6.79
CA LYS A 25 -11.72 5.88 -7.48
C LYS A 25 -10.74 5.07 -8.35
N ASN A 26 -9.65 5.68 -8.79
CA ASN A 26 -8.65 5.05 -9.65
C ASN A 26 -7.39 4.65 -8.86
N VAL A 27 -7.39 4.73 -7.52
CA VAL A 27 -6.29 4.21 -6.71
C VAL A 27 -6.43 2.69 -6.68
N ASN A 28 -5.53 2.01 -7.36
CA ASN A 28 -5.42 0.57 -7.28
C ASN A 28 -4.66 0.19 -6.00
N ILE A 29 -5.35 -0.46 -5.05
CA ILE A 29 -4.77 -0.99 -3.81
C ILE A 29 -4.69 -2.52 -3.80
N THR A 30 -5.03 -3.17 -4.92
CA THR A 30 -5.15 -4.63 -5.02
C THR A 30 -3.85 -5.33 -4.63
N ASP A 31 -2.70 -4.73 -4.95
CA ASP A 31 -1.39 -5.29 -4.61
C ASP A 31 -1.13 -5.29 -3.09
N LEU A 32 -1.50 -4.20 -2.41
CA LEU A 32 -1.40 -4.11 -0.95
C LEU A 32 -2.36 -5.08 -0.26
N GLU A 33 -3.57 -5.26 -0.79
CA GLU A 33 -4.52 -6.23 -0.26
C GLU A 33 -4.02 -7.66 -0.42
N LYS A 34 -3.45 -8.00 -1.59
CA LYS A 34 -2.85 -9.32 -1.85
C LYS A 34 -1.67 -9.61 -0.94
N THR A 35 -0.77 -8.65 -0.73
CA THR A 35 0.37 -8.83 0.17
C THR A 35 -0.08 -9.04 1.62
N LEU A 36 -1.07 -8.26 2.09
CA LEU A 36 -1.63 -8.45 3.43
C LEU A 36 -2.34 -9.79 3.59
N GLU A 37 -3.06 -10.27 2.57
CA GLU A 37 -3.71 -11.58 2.65
C GLU A 37 -2.70 -12.73 2.56
N GLY A 38 -1.62 -12.57 1.78
CA GLY A 38 -0.50 -13.51 1.75
C GLY A 38 0.10 -13.72 3.13
N ILE A 39 0.42 -12.63 3.84
CA ILE A 39 0.95 -12.69 5.22
C ILE A 39 0.00 -13.43 6.16
N ARG A 40 -1.31 -13.18 6.07
CA ARG A 40 -2.30 -13.89 6.89
C ARG A 40 -2.42 -15.37 6.51
N ALA A 41 -2.28 -15.72 5.23
CA ALA A 41 -2.28 -17.10 4.79
C ALA A 41 -1.09 -17.87 5.39
N GLU A 42 0.10 -17.26 5.37
CA GLU A 42 1.30 -17.80 6.01
C GLU A 42 1.12 -18.01 7.52
N GLU A 43 0.54 -17.02 8.22
CA GLU A 43 0.23 -17.14 9.65
C GLU A 43 -0.74 -18.31 9.94
N ARG A 44 -1.70 -18.61 9.05
CA ARG A 44 -2.63 -19.73 9.23
C ARG A 44 -1.98 -21.09 8.97
N THR A 45 -1.08 -21.19 7.99
CA THR A 45 -0.47 -22.47 7.59
C THR A 45 0.73 -22.83 8.46
N PHE A 46 1.60 -21.87 8.76
CA PHE A 46 2.85 -22.09 9.49
C PHE A 46 2.75 -21.65 10.96
N GLY A 47 1.69 -20.92 11.33
CA GLY A 47 1.51 -20.36 12.67
C GLY A 47 2.35 -19.11 12.96
N ARG A 48 3.21 -18.70 12.01
CA ARG A 48 4.14 -17.56 12.10
C ARG A 48 4.42 -16.99 10.71
N ARG A 49 4.91 -15.76 10.66
CA ARG A 49 5.36 -15.13 9.40
C ARG A 49 6.69 -15.73 8.97
N ILE A 50 6.86 -15.95 7.68
CA ILE A 50 8.09 -16.50 7.11
C ILE A 50 9.28 -15.58 7.41
N TYR A 51 9.06 -14.26 7.36
CA TYR A 51 10.08 -13.24 7.61
C TYR A 51 10.67 -13.27 9.04
N ASP A 52 9.94 -13.83 10.01
CA ASP A 52 10.38 -13.91 11.41
C ASP A 52 11.15 -15.22 11.69
N LEU A 53 11.17 -16.17 10.74
CA LEU A 53 11.86 -17.44 10.90
C LEU A 53 13.33 -17.33 10.44
N PRO A 54 14.26 -18.00 11.12
CA PRO A 54 15.64 -18.13 10.63
C PRO A 54 15.67 -19.01 9.38
N ASP A 55 16.51 -18.65 8.41
CA ASP A 55 16.66 -19.34 7.13
C ASP A 55 16.94 -20.85 7.29
N GLU A 56 17.69 -21.23 8.33
CA GLU A 56 18.00 -22.62 8.67
C GLU A 56 16.77 -23.51 8.91
N LYS A 57 15.64 -22.91 9.32
CA LYS A 57 14.38 -23.65 9.53
C LYS A 57 13.51 -23.73 8.29
N ILE A 58 13.75 -22.85 7.31
CA ILE A 58 12.96 -22.75 6.08
C ILE A 58 13.63 -23.56 4.96
N PHE A 59 14.96 -23.55 4.93
CA PHE A 59 15.75 -24.16 3.89
C PHE A 59 16.64 -25.26 4.47
N THR A 60 16.78 -26.36 3.73
CA THR A 60 17.73 -27.42 4.05
C THR A 60 18.59 -27.66 2.82
N ILE A 61 19.91 -27.62 3.01
CA ILE A 61 20.87 -27.88 1.94
C ILE A 61 21.17 -29.38 1.95
N ASP A 62 20.65 -30.09 0.94
CA ASP A 62 21.00 -31.49 0.71
C ASP A 62 22.39 -31.56 0.04
N THR A 63 23.37 -32.04 0.78
CA THR A 63 24.76 -32.22 0.32
C THR A 63 25.10 -33.68 0.07
N THR A 64 24.17 -34.60 0.30
CA THR A 64 24.38 -36.03 0.07
C THR A 64 24.00 -36.39 -1.37
N GLY A 65 24.97 -36.31 -2.27
CA GLY A 65 24.84 -36.85 -3.63
C GLY A 65 24.91 -38.38 -3.61
N ASP A 66 23.99 -39.02 -4.32
CA ASP A 66 23.95 -40.48 -4.45
C ASP A 66 25.22 -40.96 -5.17
N ILE A 67 25.95 -41.88 -4.54
CA ILE A 67 27.23 -42.39 -5.05
C ILE A 67 26.89 -43.57 -5.97
N ASN A 68 26.81 -43.32 -7.27
CA ASN A 68 26.81 -44.34 -8.32
C ASN A 68 28.10 -44.26 -9.15
#